data_AF-A0A0B1T6X9-F1
#
_entry.id   AF-A0A0B1T6X9-F1
#
_cell.length_a   1.000
_cell.length_b   1.000
_cell.length_c   1.000
_cell.angle_alpha   90.00
_cell.angle_beta   90.00
_cell.angle_gamma   90.00
#
_symmetry.space_group_name_H-M   'P 1'
#
loop_
_entity.id
_entity.type
_entity.pdbx_description
1 polymer ?
#
loop_
_entity_poly.entity_id
_entity_poly.type
_entity_poly.pdbx_seq_one_letter_code
_entity_poly.pdbx_strand_id
1 'polypeptide(L)'
;MVQAEETASDDVEAMIRKYELRRQQILEEEHNKKKEGMNLSSDEDEVADEMFLSAAQRRKEKAIPSIILFICYNSSPPERMHRRALLKHVLAPSSAQQEEELAAKRRKQEQEKKTEESKKTLLEKHAELKERDAGIDPRERQRLEEQSLLESVTQNSALHAAVEIAQGVQYTESFKTSWRPPSHIRNQTEEDFEAFRKRRGITVDGLEVPPPIGSFLEMKFPKPVLLALKDKDIYIPTAIQMQGIPVALSGRDMIGIASTGSGKTITFALPMIMFCLEQEYVLPFERGEGPYALIIVPSRELARQIYDVVMDIFQWLEKDPKMPKLRAGLCIGGIPIREQAQVFKDGVHVCVATPGRLSDMLTKKIFNLEVCRYLVLDEADRMLDMGFEDELKSIFAFFKAQRQTLLFSATMPKKIQNFAKSALVRPVVVNVGRAGAASLNVLQEIEYVRTEDKLTRILDCLQKTAPKVLIFAEKKMDVDNIYEYLLVKGVEVASIHGGKDQRDRHLGIEEFRHGHKDVLVATDVASKGLDFQLFL
;
A
#
# COMPACT_ATOMS: atom_id res chain seq x y z
N MET A 1 23.04 -30.15 42.13
CA MET A 1 23.13 -29.57 40.77
C MET A 1 22.52 -30.51 39.74
N VAL A 2 22.85 -31.80 39.71
CA VAL A 2 22.24 -32.79 38.79
C VAL A 2 20.70 -32.90 38.91
N GLN A 3 20.14 -32.90 40.12
CA GLN A 3 18.68 -32.97 40.33
C GLN A 3 17.90 -31.71 39.91
N ALA A 4 18.56 -30.55 39.74
CA ALA A 4 17.88 -29.33 39.28
C ALA A 4 17.85 -29.22 37.75
N GLU A 5 18.80 -29.87 37.06
CA GLU A 5 18.84 -29.97 35.60
C GLU A 5 17.82 -31.01 35.09
N GLU A 6 17.63 -32.13 35.80
CA GLU A 6 16.60 -33.13 35.43
C GLU A 6 15.17 -32.57 35.55
N THR A 7 14.86 -31.81 36.60
CA THR A 7 13.52 -31.21 36.76
C THR A 7 13.21 -30.14 35.72
N ALA A 8 14.22 -29.37 35.30
CA ALA A 8 14.04 -28.36 34.24
C ALA A 8 13.86 -29.01 32.86
N SER A 9 14.50 -30.17 32.62
CA SER A 9 14.32 -30.95 31.39
C SER A 9 12.91 -31.54 31.29
N ASP A 10 12.40 -32.14 32.37
CA ASP A 10 11.05 -32.72 32.41
C ASP A 10 9.95 -31.65 32.23
N ASP A 11 10.13 -30.47 32.82
CA ASP A 11 9.18 -29.35 32.67
C ASP A 11 9.16 -28.80 31.23
N VAL A 12 10.30 -28.78 30.54
CA VAL A 12 10.39 -28.37 29.13
C VAL A 12 9.73 -29.43 28.24
N GLU A 13 10.00 -30.71 28.48
CA GLU A 13 9.42 -31.80 27.68
C GLU A 13 7.90 -31.90 27.83
N ALA A 14 7.39 -31.69 29.06
CA ALA A 14 5.96 -31.58 29.32
C ALA A 14 5.33 -30.37 28.62
N MET A 15 6.05 -29.24 28.55
CA MET A 15 5.59 -28.03 27.89
C MET A 15 5.56 -28.19 26.35
N ILE A 16 6.55 -28.88 25.76
CA ILE A 16 6.59 -29.22 24.33
C ILE A 16 5.39 -30.08 23.95
N ARG A 17 5.14 -31.17 24.70
CA ARG A 17 3.97 -32.04 24.47
C ARG A 17 2.66 -31.26 24.59
N LYS A 18 2.56 -30.35 25.55
CA LYS A 18 1.37 -29.50 25.73
C LYS A 18 1.18 -28.56 24.54
N TYR A 19 2.26 -28.01 23.99
CA TYR A 19 2.23 -27.17 22.79
C TYR A 19 1.79 -27.97 21.56
N GLU A 20 2.38 -29.15 21.31
CA GLU A 20 2.02 -30.01 20.18
C GLU A 20 0.56 -30.47 20.25
N LEU A 21 0.09 -30.88 21.43
CA LEU A 21 -1.29 -31.31 21.63
C LEU A 21 -2.26 -30.16 21.39
N ARG A 22 -1.93 -28.95 21.87
CA ARG A 22 -2.76 -27.76 21.65
C ARG A 22 -2.76 -27.32 20.19
N ARG A 23 -1.63 -27.45 19.50
CA ARG A 23 -1.48 -27.20 18.06
C ARG A 23 -2.40 -28.11 17.25
N GLN A 24 -2.43 -29.40 17.55
CA GLN A 24 -3.33 -30.35 16.89
C GLN A 24 -4.80 -30.00 17.14
N GLN A 25 -5.16 -29.66 18.39
CA GLN A 25 -6.53 -29.24 18.73
C GLN A 25 -6.98 -27.99 17.98
N ILE A 26 -6.12 -26.97 17.85
CA ILE A 26 -6.47 -25.74 17.14
C ILE A 26 -6.64 -26.01 15.64
N LEU A 27 -5.78 -26.84 15.04
CA LEU A 27 -5.91 -27.26 13.64
C LEU A 27 -7.20 -28.04 13.39
N GLU A 28 -7.59 -28.92 14.33
CA GLU A 28 -8.86 -29.65 14.28
C GLU A 28 -10.08 -28.74 14.48
N GLU A 29 -10.03 -27.80 15.42
CA GLU A 29 -11.08 -26.81 15.66
C GLU A 29 -11.29 -25.91 14.43
N GLU A 30 -10.22 -25.47 13.77
CA GLU A 30 -10.28 -24.73 12.51
C GLU A 30 -10.83 -25.57 11.36
N HIS A 31 -10.38 -26.82 11.22
CA HIS A 31 -10.89 -27.74 10.19
C HIS A 31 -12.37 -28.07 10.41
N ASN A 32 -12.81 -28.20 11.66
CA ASN A 32 -14.21 -28.41 12.01
C ASN A 32 -15.03 -27.13 11.80
N LYS A 33 -14.52 -25.94 12.13
CA LYS A 33 -15.18 -24.66 11.78
C LYS A 33 -15.28 -24.46 10.27
N LYS A 34 -14.27 -24.88 9.50
CA LYS A 34 -14.33 -24.86 8.02
C LYS A 34 -15.40 -25.84 7.51
N LYS A 35 -15.52 -27.05 8.08
CA LYS A 35 -16.58 -28.01 7.74
C LYS A 35 -17.98 -27.54 8.16
N GLU A 36 -18.12 -26.92 9.32
CA GLU A 36 -19.38 -26.33 9.78
C GLU A 36 -19.76 -25.11 8.93
N GLY A 37 -18.78 -24.32 8.48
CA GLY A 37 -18.95 -23.26 7.48
C GLY A 37 -19.39 -23.79 6.11
N MET A 38 -18.93 -24.98 5.69
CA MET A 38 -19.40 -25.66 4.48
C MET A 38 -20.80 -26.28 4.64
N ASN A 39 -21.20 -26.68 5.85
CA ASN A 39 -22.57 -27.15 6.11
C ASN A 39 -23.59 -25.99 6.25
N LEU A 40 -23.12 -24.76 6.46
CA LEU A 40 -23.94 -23.55 6.34
C LEU A 40 -24.04 -23.05 4.89
N SER A 41 -23.16 -23.51 3.98
CA SER A 41 -23.24 -23.20 2.55
C SER A 41 -24.05 -24.24 1.75
N SER A 42 -24.36 -25.41 2.31
CA SER A 42 -25.17 -26.43 1.60
C SER A 42 -26.65 -26.07 1.45
N ASP A 43 -27.14 -25.05 2.17
CA ASP A 43 -28.46 -24.44 1.93
C ASP A 43 -28.39 -23.26 0.92
N GLU A 44 -27.20 -22.88 0.46
CA GLU A 44 -27.01 -21.86 -0.61
C GLU A 44 -26.84 -22.48 -2.01
N ASP A 45 -26.66 -23.81 -2.10
CA ASP A 45 -26.51 -24.52 -3.37
C ASP A 45 -27.83 -24.67 -4.16
N GLU A 46 -28.99 -24.38 -3.57
CA GLU A 46 -30.26 -24.22 -4.29
C GLU A 46 -30.47 -22.80 -4.86
N VAL A 47 -29.60 -21.83 -4.54
CA VAL A 47 -29.70 -20.43 -5.03
C VAL A 47 -28.84 -20.19 -6.28
N ALA A 48 -27.99 -21.14 -6.67
CA ALA A 48 -27.08 -21.02 -7.80
C ALA A 48 -27.77 -21.05 -9.18
N ASP A 49 -29.03 -21.50 -9.27
CA ASP A 49 -29.80 -21.57 -10.53
C ASP A 49 -30.72 -20.34 -10.77
N GLU A 50 -30.82 -19.40 -9.82
CA GLU A 50 -31.60 -18.15 -9.98
C GLU A 50 -30.72 -16.89 -10.06
N MET A 51 -29.76 -16.86 -10.99
CA MET A 51 -29.12 -15.58 -11.39
C MET A 51 -29.02 -15.39 -12.90
N PHE A 52 -30.15 -15.54 -13.58
CA PHE A 52 -30.40 -14.95 -14.90
C PHE A 52 -31.73 -14.19 -14.89
N LEU A 53 -31.74 -13.01 -14.27
CA LEU A 53 -32.89 -12.11 -14.33
C LEU A 53 -32.64 -10.98 -15.34
N SER A 54 -33.49 -10.94 -16.37
CA SER A 54 -33.46 -9.88 -17.38
C SER A 54 -33.80 -8.51 -16.77
N ALA A 55 -33.33 -7.43 -17.40
CA ALA A 55 -33.60 -6.05 -16.97
C ALA A 55 -35.10 -5.69 -16.80
N ALA A 56 -36.02 -6.49 -17.35
CA ALA A 56 -37.45 -6.32 -17.19
C ALA A 56 -37.98 -6.70 -15.79
N GLN A 57 -37.32 -7.63 -15.08
CA GLN A 57 -37.78 -8.10 -13.75
C GLN A 57 -37.41 -7.14 -12.61
N ARG A 58 -36.31 -6.38 -12.71
CA ARG A 58 -35.95 -5.33 -11.73
C ARG A 58 -36.96 -4.19 -11.62
N ARG A 59 -37.83 -3.99 -12.61
CA ARG A 59 -38.86 -2.93 -12.58
C ARG A 59 -40.06 -3.29 -11.69
N LYS A 60 -40.28 -4.58 -11.38
CA LYS A 60 -41.40 -5.02 -10.54
C LYS A 60 -41.14 -4.94 -9.04
N GLU A 61 -39.88 -4.93 -8.60
CA GLU A 61 -39.52 -4.87 -7.17
C GLU A 61 -39.48 -3.44 -6.58
N LYS A 62 -39.61 -2.40 -7.41
CA LYS A 62 -39.64 -0.99 -6.97
C LYS A 62 -40.95 -0.53 -6.31
N ALA A 63 -41.84 -1.45 -5.92
CA ALA A 63 -43.18 -1.11 -5.45
C ALA A 63 -43.56 -1.77 -4.12
N ILE A 64 -42.84 -1.52 -3.02
CA ILE A 64 -43.38 -1.64 -1.63
C ILE A 64 -42.78 -0.54 -0.73
N PRO A 65 -43.56 0.17 0.13
CA PRO A 65 -43.16 1.41 0.80
C PRO A 65 -42.52 1.25 2.21
N SER A 66 -41.76 2.27 2.57
CA SER A 66 -41.14 2.64 3.87
C SER A 66 -42.04 2.59 5.12
N ILE A 67 -41.51 2.11 6.26
CA ILE A 67 -41.86 2.35 7.69
C ILE A 67 -40.82 1.49 8.49
N ILE A 68 -39.90 1.96 9.36
CA ILE A 68 -40.02 2.59 10.70
C ILE A 68 -38.67 3.30 11.02
N LEU A 69 -38.71 4.56 11.47
CA LEU A 69 -37.64 5.21 12.24
C LEU A 69 -38.30 6.04 13.36
N PHE A 70 -38.21 5.61 14.61
CA PHE A 70 -38.46 6.48 15.77
C PHE A 70 -37.87 5.91 17.07
N ILE A 71 -37.46 6.82 17.98
CA ILE A 71 -37.10 6.66 19.41
C ILE A 71 -35.62 6.25 19.65
N CYS A 72 -34.72 6.97 20.34
CA CYS A 72 -34.85 8.02 21.36
C CYS A 72 -33.57 8.89 21.45
N TYR A 73 -33.72 10.22 21.51
CA TYR A 73 -32.69 11.19 21.91
C TYR A 73 -33.28 11.96 23.10
N ASN A 74 -32.64 11.91 24.27
CA ASN A 74 -32.80 12.88 25.37
C ASN A 74 -31.89 12.51 26.53
N SER A 75 -30.85 13.30 26.79
CA SER A 75 -30.67 14.07 28.05
C SER A 75 -29.29 14.74 28.12
N SER A 76 -29.31 16.00 28.56
CA SER A 76 -28.20 16.96 28.72
C SER A 76 -27.66 16.93 30.18
N PRO A 77 -26.58 17.69 30.51
CA PRO A 77 -25.58 17.39 31.55
C PRO A 77 -25.82 18.05 32.93
N PRO A 78 -24.87 17.92 33.89
CA PRO A 78 -24.44 19.13 34.61
C PRO A 78 -22.94 19.24 34.99
N GLU A 79 -22.62 20.41 35.54
CA GLU A 79 -21.33 21.10 35.73
C GLU A 79 -20.55 20.81 37.04
N ARG A 80 -19.26 21.23 37.01
CA ARG A 80 -18.28 21.61 38.07
C ARG A 80 -18.71 21.67 39.55
N MET A 81 -17.87 21.20 40.50
CA MET A 81 -16.79 21.95 41.20
C MET A 81 -16.31 21.27 42.53
N HIS A 82 -14.99 21.27 42.76
CA HIS A 82 -14.26 21.42 44.05
C HIS A 82 -14.55 20.55 45.29
N ARG A 83 -13.56 19.75 45.73
CA ARG A 83 -12.99 19.88 47.10
C ARG A 83 -11.59 19.27 47.25
N ARG A 84 -10.78 20.01 48.03
CA ARG A 84 -9.34 19.92 48.32
C ARG A 84 -8.94 18.71 49.16
N ALA A 85 -7.70 18.28 48.90
CA ALA A 85 -6.59 18.04 49.84
C ALA A 85 -6.82 17.21 51.12
N LEU A 86 -6.00 16.18 51.29
CA LEU A 86 -5.13 15.96 52.46
C LEU A 86 -4.45 14.58 52.37
N LEU A 87 -3.12 14.58 52.22
CA LEU A 87 -2.14 13.67 52.84
C LEU A 87 -0.83 13.66 52.02
N LYS A 88 0.07 14.58 52.37
CA LYS A 88 1.50 14.52 52.06
C LYS A 88 2.25 14.53 53.38
N HIS A 89 3.06 13.51 53.61
CA HIS A 89 4.28 13.38 54.43
C HIS A 89 4.52 11.86 54.51
N VAL A 90 5.66 11.25 54.18
CA VAL A 90 7.08 11.58 54.35
C VAL A 90 7.89 10.73 53.34
N LEU A 91 8.91 11.29 52.70
CA LEU A 91 10.24 10.72 52.40
C LEU A 91 10.93 11.56 51.29
N ALA A 92 12.20 11.89 51.50
CA ALA A 92 12.97 12.80 50.65
C ALA A 92 13.28 12.17 49.27
N PRO A 93 13.06 12.88 48.15
CA PRO A 93 13.31 12.36 46.81
C PRO A 93 14.79 12.45 46.42
N SER A 94 15.29 11.39 45.78
CA SER A 94 16.65 11.31 45.22
C SER A 94 16.83 12.23 44.00
N SER A 95 18.07 12.50 43.61
CA SER A 95 18.48 13.41 42.52
C SER A 95 17.75 13.20 41.19
N ALA A 96 17.29 11.97 40.89
CA ALA A 96 16.55 11.66 39.66
C ALA A 96 15.14 12.30 39.60
N GLN A 97 14.47 12.47 40.74
CA GLN A 97 13.13 13.05 40.80
C GLN A 97 13.14 14.59 40.64
N GLN A 98 14.27 15.24 40.93
CA GLN A 98 14.43 16.68 40.68
C GLN A 98 14.58 17.00 39.20
N GLU A 99 15.25 16.15 38.42
CA GLU A 99 15.36 16.31 36.96
C GLU A 99 14.02 16.12 36.26
N GLU A 100 13.22 15.13 36.71
CA GLU A 100 11.90 14.88 36.14
C GLU A 100 10.91 16.02 36.44
N GLU A 101 10.96 16.62 37.64
CA GLU A 101 10.16 17.78 37.98
C GLU A 101 10.58 19.04 37.19
N LEU A 102 11.89 19.22 36.94
CA LEU A 102 12.40 20.31 36.10
C LEU A 102 11.99 20.15 34.64
N ALA A 103 12.02 18.92 34.11
CA ALA A 103 11.56 18.60 32.76
C ALA A 103 10.05 18.82 32.60
N ALA A 104 9.26 18.44 33.62
CA ALA A 104 7.82 18.69 33.65
C ALA A 104 7.49 20.19 33.69
N LYS A 105 8.24 20.99 34.46
CA LYS A 105 8.11 22.46 34.48
C LYS A 105 8.43 23.09 33.11
N ARG A 106 9.48 22.61 32.42
CA ARG A 106 9.83 23.07 31.06
C ARG A 106 8.72 22.75 30.04
N ARG A 107 8.18 21.53 30.06
CA ARG A 107 7.07 21.13 29.17
C ARG A 107 5.81 21.96 29.42
N LYS A 108 5.52 22.27 30.68
CA LYS A 108 4.37 23.10 31.06
C LYS A 108 4.53 24.55 30.60
N GLN A 109 5.74 25.12 30.75
CA GLN A 109 6.05 26.45 30.20
C GLN A 109 5.99 26.48 28.67
N GLU A 110 6.40 25.41 27.99
CA GLU A 110 6.27 25.29 26.54
C GLU A 110 4.81 25.20 26.07
N GLN A 111 3.98 24.45 26.81
CA GLN A 111 2.54 24.42 26.55
C GLN A 111 1.88 25.76 26.82
N GLU A 112 2.22 26.44 27.91
CA GLU A 112 1.71 27.78 28.22
C GLU A 112 2.10 28.79 27.15
N LYS A 113 3.35 28.78 26.66
CA LYS A 113 3.79 29.61 25.52
C LYS A 113 3.03 29.31 24.23
N LYS A 114 2.82 28.03 23.88
CA LYS A 114 2.02 27.65 22.70
C LYS A 114 0.56 28.09 22.82
N THR A 115 0.03 28.07 24.03
CA THR A 115 -1.34 28.50 24.30
C THR A 115 -1.45 30.03 24.23
N GLU A 116 -0.43 30.77 24.68
CA GLU A 116 -0.31 32.23 24.46
C GLU A 116 -0.19 32.59 22.98
N GLU A 117 0.63 31.89 22.20
CA GLU A 117 0.77 32.10 20.74
C GLU A 117 -0.52 31.82 19.97
N SER A 118 -1.37 30.92 20.47
CA SER A 118 -2.68 30.63 19.89
C SER A 118 -3.72 31.72 20.16
N LYS A 119 -3.54 32.52 21.23
CA LYS A 119 -4.46 33.60 21.65
C LYS A 119 -4.14 34.96 21.05
N LYS A 120 -2.93 35.15 20.49
CA LYS A 120 -2.54 36.41 19.83
C LYS A 120 -3.39 36.66 18.60
N THR A 121 -3.87 37.89 18.47
CA THR A 121 -4.69 38.33 17.33
C THR A 121 -3.84 38.40 16.05
N LEU A 122 -4.49 38.34 14.88
CA LEU A 122 -3.80 38.44 13.59
C LEU A 122 -3.02 39.77 13.45
N LEU A 123 -3.51 40.85 14.05
CA LEU A 123 -2.84 42.16 14.07
C LEU A 123 -1.54 42.14 14.89
N GLU A 124 -1.54 41.46 16.05
CA GLU A 124 -0.33 41.31 16.88
C GLU A 124 0.70 40.41 16.20
N LYS A 125 0.28 39.32 15.55
CA LYS A 125 1.18 38.47 14.75
C LYS A 125 1.82 39.25 13.60
N HIS A 126 1.06 40.14 12.96
CA HIS A 126 1.55 40.96 11.86
C HIS A 126 2.50 42.07 12.33
N ALA A 127 2.32 42.58 13.54
CA ALA A 127 3.24 43.54 14.18
C ALA A 127 4.55 42.87 14.61
N GLU A 128 4.49 41.67 15.21
CA GLU A 128 5.69 40.89 15.57
C GLU A 128 6.49 40.42 14.36
N LEU A 129 5.82 40.06 13.26
CA LEU A 129 6.48 39.76 11.98
C LEU A 129 7.17 41.01 11.41
N LYS A 130 6.53 42.19 11.50
CA LYS A 130 7.15 43.46 11.09
C LYS A 130 8.36 43.84 11.95
N GLU A 131 8.31 43.60 13.26
CA GLU A 131 9.45 43.87 14.16
C GLU A 131 10.59 42.86 13.96
N ARG A 132 10.28 41.60 13.66
CA ARG A 132 11.28 40.60 13.25
C ARG A 132 11.92 40.94 11.91
N ASP A 133 11.13 41.43 10.95
CA ASP A 133 11.61 41.87 9.63
C ASP A 133 12.39 43.20 9.69
N ALA A 134 12.20 44.01 10.73
CA ALA A 134 12.87 45.31 10.89
C ALA A 134 14.33 45.21 11.36
N GLY A 135 14.76 44.04 11.86
CA GLY A 135 16.12 43.79 12.32
C GLY A 135 17.05 43.11 11.32
N ILE A 136 16.56 42.77 10.13
CA ILE A 136 17.31 42.03 9.10
C ILE A 136 17.94 43.04 8.13
N ASP A 137 19.26 42.95 7.93
CA ASP A 137 20.00 43.80 6.99
C ASP A 137 19.38 43.69 5.58
N PRO A 138 19.18 44.78 4.81
CA PRO A 138 18.48 44.73 3.52
C PRO A 138 19.05 43.73 2.52
N ARG A 139 20.36 43.44 2.59
CA ARG A 139 21.02 42.40 1.79
C ARG A 139 20.68 40.97 2.22
N GLU A 140 20.49 40.74 3.50
CA GLU A 140 20.15 39.42 4.05
C GLU A 140 18.68 39.09 3.76
N ARG A 141 17.81 40.10 3.81
CA ARG A 141 16.42 39.98 3.34
C ARG A 141 16.33 39.65 1.86
N GLN A 142 17.11 40.34 1.02
CA GLN A 142 17.19 40.01 -0.42
C GLN A 142 17.69 38.59 -0.65
N ARG A 143 18.70 38.13 0.11
CA ARG A 143 19.17 36.74 0.03
C ARG A 143 18.12 35.71 0.45
N LEU A 144 17.39 35.97 1.53
CA LEU A 144 16.31 35.09 2.01
C LEU A 144 15.13 35.05 1.03
N GLU A 145 14.75 36.20 0.46
CA GLU A 145 13.73 36.29 -0.59
C GLU A 145 14.20 35.59 -1.87
N GLU A 146 15.44 35.82 -2.32
CA GLU A 146 16.03 35.11 -3.46
C GLU A 146 16.14 33.61 -3.23
N GLN A 147 16.51 33.17 -2.01
CA GLN A 147 16.64 31.76 -1.64
C GLN A 147 15.27 31.08 -1.55
N SER A 148 14.25 31.76 -1.03
CA SER A 148 12.86 31.31 -1.02
C SER A 148 12.26 31.25 -2.45
N LEU A 149 12.59 32.23 -3.28
CA LEU A 149 12.24 32.21 -4.71
C LEU A 149 12.97 31.06 -5.42
N LEU A 150 14.25 30.81 -5.12
CA LEU A 150 14.99 29.65 -5.66
C LEU A 150 14.39 28.32 -5.20
N GLU A 151 14.00 28.20 -3.93
CA GLU A 151 13.38 27.00 -3.36
C GLU A 151 12.00 26.74 -3.97
N SER A 152 11.18 27.78 -4.16
CA SER A 152 9.88 27.63 -4.83
C SER A 152 10.01 27.32 -6.32
N VAL A 153 11.01 27.87 -7.01
CA VAL A 153 11.31 27.57 -8.42
C VAL A 153 11.87 26.15 -8.57
N THR A 154 12.75 25.69 -7.67
CA THR A 154 13.28 24.31 -7.68
C THR A 154 12.23 23.28 -7.31
N GLN A 155 11.31 23.58 -6.38
CA GLN A 155 10.20 22.67 -6.06
C GLN A 155 9.18 22.54 -7.20
N ASN A 156 8.94 23.61 -7.96
CA ASN A 156 8.05 23.58 -9.12
C ASN A 156 8.72 23.06 -10.41
N SER A 157 10.05 23.12 -10.53
CA SER A 157 10.78 22.64 -11.71
C SER A 157 11.23 21.18 -11.65
N ALA A 158 11.10 20.51 -10.50
CA ALA A 158 11.86 19.29 -10.20
C ALA A 158 11.52 18.03 -11.02
N LEU A 159 10.37 17.96 -11.70
CA LEU A 159 9.88 16.70 -12.29
C LEU A 159 9.34 16.81 -13.73
N HIS A 160 9.33 18.01 -14.30
CA HIS A 160 9.09 18.16 -15.73
C HIS A 160 10.33 17.69 -16.49
N ALA A 161 10.14 17.00 -17.63
CA ALA A 161 11.30 16.60 -18.41
C ALA A 161 12.09 17.85 -18.81
N ALA A 162 13.43 17.78 -18.78
CA ALA A 162 14.27 18.94 -19.10
C ALA A 162 13.92 19.57 -20.48
N VAL A 163 13.38 18.76 -21.39
CA VAL A 163 12.86 19.18 -22.70
C VAL A 163 11.54 19.94 -22.58
N GLU A 164 10.62 19.52 -21.72
CA GLU A 164 9.33 20.19 -21.47
C GLU A 164 9.54 21.56 -20.83
N ILE A 165 10.49 21.65 -19.89
CA ILE A 165 10.91 22.93 -19.27
C ILE A 165 11.54 23.84 -20.32
N ALA A 166 12.43 23.31 -21.18
CA ALA A 166 13.07 24.08 -22.24
C ALA A 166 12.09 24.56 -23.33
N GLN A 167 10.99 23.83 -23.55
CA GLN A 167 9.95 24.18 -24.53
C GLN A 167 8.75 24.94 -23.91
N GLY A 168 8.73 25.13 -22.58
CA GLY A 168 7.62 25.80 -21.88
C GLY A 168 6.28 25.05 -21.95
N VAL A 169 6.31 23.74 -22.20
CA VAL A 169 5.09 22.92 -22.40
C VAL A 169 4.56 22.48 -21.04
N GLN A 170 3.40 23.01 -20.66
CA GLN A 170 2.64 22.54 -19.50
C GLN A 170 1.39 21.82 -19.98
N TYR A 171 1.31 20.51 -19.75
CA TYR A 171 0.11 19.74 -20.08
C TYR A 171 -1.02 20.12 -19.14
N THR A 172 -2.12 20.61 -19.70
CA THR A 172 -3.32 21.03 -18.96
C THR A 172 -4.49 20.07 -19.13
N GLU A 173 -4.48 19.26 -20.19
CA GLU A 173 -5.47 18.24 -20.51
C GLU A 173 -4.95 16.84 -20.22
N SER A 174 -5.86 15.90 -19.94
CA SER A 174 -5.51 14.49 -19.75
C SER A 174 -5.24 13.77 -21.07
N PHE A 175 -4.49 12.67 -20.99
CA PHE A 175 -4.29 11.76 -22.12
C PHE A 175 -5.65 11.23 -22.60
N LYS A 176 -5.91 11.28 -23.91
CA LYS A 176 -7.20 10.85 -24.48
C LYS A 176 -7.09 9.41 -24.98
N THR A 177 -7.95 8.54 -24.49
CA THR A 177 -8.06 7.15 -24.97
C THR A 177 -9.32 6.93 -25.80
N SER A 178 -9.36 5.83 -26.54
CA SER A 178 -10.52 5.42 -27.35
C SER A 178 -11.63 4.78 -26.51
N TRP A 179 -11.34 4.40 -25.26
CA TRP A 179 -12.26 3.65 -24.41
C TRP A 179 -13.42 4.51 -23.90
N ARG A 180 -14.63 3.92 -23.89
CA ARG A 180 -15.82 4.54 -23.31
C ARG A 180 -16.65 3.50 -22.53
N PRO A 181 -17.22 3.88 -21.37
CA PRO A 181 -18.08 3.00 -20.61
C PRO A 181 -19.32 2.59 -21.41
N PRO A 182 -19.93 1.42 -21.12
CA PRO A 182 -21.19 1.00 -21.74
C PRO A 182 -22.31 2.05 -21.59
N SER A 183 -23.21 2.10 -22.56
CA SER A 183 -24.31 3.08 -22.60
C SER A 183 -25.21 3.02 -21.36
N HIS A 184 -25.51 1.81 -20.87
CA HIS A 184 -26.37 1.62 -19.70
C HIS A 184 -25.74 2.13 -18.39
N ILE A 185 -24.41 2.13 -18.28
CA ILE A 185 -23.68 2.74 -17.15
C ILE A 185 -23.63 4.25 -17.35
N ARG A 186 -23.29 4.73 -18.55
CA ARG A 186 -23.20 6.17 -18.85
C ARG A 186 -24.51 6.93 -18.64
N ASN A 187 -25.65 6.26 -18.78
CA ASN A 187 -26.98 6.86 -18.63
C ASN A 187 -27.50 6.85 -17.17
N GLN A 188 -26.73 6.33 -16.21
CA GLN A 188 -27.09 6.41 -14.79
C GLN A 188 -26.84 7.81 -14.22
N THR A 189 -27.52 8.14 -13.13
CA THR A 189 -27.38 9.44 -12.47
C THR A 189 -26.14 9.47 -11.58
N GLU A 190 -25.63 10.67 -11.27
CA GLU A 190 -24.52 10.81 -10.31
C GLU A 190 -24.89 10.30 -8.91
N GLU A 191 -26.16 10.41 -8.52
CA GLU A 191 -26.69 9.86 -7.27
C GLU A 191 -26.54 8.33 -7.20
N ASP A 192 -26.80 7.63 -8.31
CA ASP A 192 -26.61 6.18 -8.39
C ASP A 192 -25.14 5.79 -8.22
N PHE A 193 -24.22 6.55 -8.83
CA PHE A 193 -22.78 6.32 -8.67
C PHE A 193 -22.30 6.60 -7.25
N GLU A 194 -22.80 7.65 -6.62
CA GLU A 194 -22.44 7.99 -5.24
C GLU A 194 -22.98 6.95 -4.26
N ALA A 195 -24.21 6.46 -4.47
CA ALA A 195 -24.77 5.34 -3.70
C ALA A 195 -23.94 4.06 -3.88
N PHE A 196 -23.46 3.77 -5.10
CA PHE A 196 -22.58 2.64 -5.37
C PHE A 196 -21.23 2.76 -4.64
N ARG A 197 -20.58 3.93 -4.75
CA ARG A 197 -19.31 4.24 -4.07
C ARG A 197 -19.44 4.11 -2.56
N LYS A 198 -20.50 4.69 -1.98
CA LYS A 198 -20.78 4.61 -0.53
C LYS A 198 -20.97 3.17 -0.06
N ARG A 199 -21.68 2.34 -0.83
CA ARG A 199 -21.88 0.90 -0.49
C ARG A 199 -20.57 0.11 -0.49
N ARG A 200 -19.62 0.49 -1.35
CA ARG A 200 -18.32 -0.18 -1.51
C ARG A 200 -17.17 0.49 -0.75
N GLY A 201 -17.46 1.54 0.04
CA GLY A 201 -16.44 2.25 0.81
C GLY A 201 -15.39 2.97 -0.05
N ILE A 202 -15.79 3.43 -1.23
CA ILE A 202 -14.95 4.17 -2.17
C ILE A 202 -15.21 5.66 -1.97
N THR A 203 -14.16 6.44 -1.76
CA THR A 203 -14.20 7.91 -1.82
C THR A 203 -13.40 8.34 -3.03
N VAL A 204 -13.96 9.26 -3.83
CA VAL A 204 -13.26 9.79 -5.00
C VAL A 204 -13.19 11.30 -4.93
N ASP A 205 -12.04 11.86 -5.29
CA ASP A 205 -11.81 13.30 -5.44
C ASP A 205 -11.21 13.57 -6.82
N GLY A 206 -11.61 14.67 -7.45
CA GLY A 206 -11.18 15.05 -8.80
C GLY A 206 -12.34 15.49 -9.70
N LEU A 207 -11.98 16.11 -10.83
CA LEU A 207 -12.93 16.60 -11.83
C LEU A 207 -13.26 15.49 -12.84
N GLU A 208 -14.52 15.45 -13.30
CA GLU A 208 -14.98 14.54 -14.37
C GLU A 208 -14.59 13.07 -14.15
N VAL A 209 -14.98 12.53 -12.99
CA VAL A 209 -14.64 11.17 -12.58
C VAL A 209 -15.45 10.15 -13.41
N PRO A 210 -14.80 9.18 -14.08
CA PRO A 210 -15.51 8.10 -14.78
C PRO A 210 -16.39 7.27 -13.84
N PRO A 211 -17.49 6.68 -14.34
CA PRO A 211 -18.39 5.90 -13.51
C PRO A 211 -17.73 4.61 -12.99
N PRO A 212 -18.02 4.18 -11.76
CA PRO A 212 -17.55 2.89 -11.25
C PRO A 212 -18.24 1.74 -11.99
N ILE A 213 -17.51 0.66 -12.26
CA ILE A 213 -18.01 -0.53 -12.97
C ILE A 213 -17.83 -1.76 -12.08
N GLY A 214 -18.92 -2.52 -11.88
CA GLY A 214 -18.94 -3.67 -10.96
C GLY A 214 -18.55 -5.00 -11.58
N SER A 215 -18.30 -5.07 -12.89
CA SER A 215 -17.99 -6.30 -13.62
C SER A 215 -16.85 -6.11 -14.62
N PHE A 216 -15.90 -7.05 -14.66
CA PHE A 216 -14.82 -7.05 -15.65
C PHE A 216 -15.33 -7.15 -17.10
N LEU A 217 -16.47 -7.82 -17.30
CA LEU A 217 -17.08 -7.94 -18.64
C LEU A 217 -17.58 -6.57 -19.14
N GLU A 218 -18.19 -5.78 -18.25
CA GLU A 218 -18.70 -4.44 -18.56
C GLU A 218 -17.56 -3.44 -18.85
N MET A 219 -16.35 -3.71 -18.36
CA MET A 219 -15.15 -2.94 -18.66
C MET A 219 -14.62 -3.18 -20.09
N LYS A 220 -15.18 -4.16 -20.83
CA LYS A 220 -14.88 -4.50 -22.24
C LYS A 220 -13.47 -5.08 -22.47
N PHE A 221 -12.97 -5.88 -21.52
CA PHE A 221 -11.71 -6.58 -21.73
C PHE A 221 -11.84 -7.73 -22.75
N PRO A 222 -10.75 -8.06 -23.49
CA PRO A 222 -10.73 -9.22 -24.38
C PRO A 222 -11.01 -10.54 -23.65
N LYS A 223 -11.62 -11.51 -24.35
CA LYS A 223 -11.94 -12.83 -23.77
C LYS A 223 -10.73 -13.54 -23.13
N PRO A 224 -9.52 -13.54 -23.72
CA PRO A 224 -8.38 -14.21 -23.08
C PRO A 224 -7.97 -13.59 -21.75
N VAL A 225 -8.14 -12.26 -21.60
CA VAL A 225 -7.88 -11.57 -20.33
C VAL A 225 -8.91 -11.99 -19.27
N LEU A 226 -10.18 -12.11 -19.65
CA LEU A 226 -11.23 -12.59 -18.74
C LEU A 226 -11.02 -14.05 -18.32
N LEU A 227 -10.52 -14.90 -19.22
CA LEU A 227 -10.15 -16.28 -18.91
C LEU A 227 -8.95 -16.34 -17.95
N ALA A 228 -7.94 -15.49 -18.14
CA ALA A 228 -6.81 -15.39 -17.22
C ALA A 228 -7.24 -14.98 -15.80
N LEU A 229 -8.23 -14.09 -15.67
CA LEU A 229 -8.79 -13.71 -14.37
C LEU A 229 -9.59 -14.86 -13.74
N LYS A 230 -10.36 -15.61 -14.55
CA LYS A 230 -11.12 -16.78 -14.09
C LYS A 230 -10.20 -17.90 -13.59
N ASP A 231 -9.08 -18.14 -14.27
CA ASP A 231 -8.05 -19.11 -13.87
C ASP A 231 -7.40 -18.78 -12.52
N LYS A 232 -7.42 -17.50 -12.13
CA LYS A 232 -6.95 -17.00 -10.83
C LYS A 232 -8.09 -16.87 -9.79
N ASP A 233 -9.27 -17.41 -10.06
CA ASP A 233 -10.47 -17.30 -9.24
C ASP A 233 -10.92 -15.86 -8.94
N ILE A 234 -10.66 -14.94 -9.87
CA ILE A 234 -11.03 -13.53 -9.76
C ILE A 234 -12.31 -13.27 -10.57
N TYR A 235 -13.45 -13.42 -9.90
CA TYR A 235 -14.77 -13.24 -10.53
C TYR A 235 -15.32 -11.82 -10.41
N ILE A 236 -15.08 -11.16 -9.28
CA ILE A 236 -15.66 -9.84 -8.95
C ILE A 236 -14.52 -8.84 -8.71
N PRO A 237 -14.54 -7.66 -9.35
CA PRO A 237 -13.53 -6.64 -9.12
C PRO A 237 -13.57 -6.14 -7.67
N THR A 238 -12.40 -5.85 -7.10
CA THR A 238 -12.29 -5.22 -5.78
C THR A 238 -12.72 -3.74 -5.85
N ALA A 239 -12.98 -3.11 -4.70
CA ALA A 239 -13.43 -1.72 -4.66
C ALA A 239 -12.46 -0.74 -5.37
N ILE A 240 -11.14 -0.95 -5.27
CA ILE A 240 -10.15 -0.13 -6.00
C ILE A 240 -10.18 -0.40 -7.50
N GLN A 241 -10.43 -1.64 -7.92
CA GLN A 241 -10.54 -2.02 -9.32
C GLN A 241 -11.80 -1.44 -9.96
N MET A 242 -12.94 -1.46 -9.25
CA MET A 242 -14.23 -0.97 -9.74
C MET A 242 -14.18 0.49 -10.19
N GLN A 243 -13.42 1.33 -9.48
CA GLN A 243 -13.28 2.75 -9.80
C GLN A 243 -11.96 3.07 -10.52
N GLY A 244 -10.87 2.40 -10.16
CA GLY A 244 -9.54 2.68 -10.68
C GLY A 244 -9.32 2.19 -12.11
N ILE A 245 -9.90 1.05 -12.50
CA ILE A 245 -9.79 0.54 -13.88
C ILE A 245 -10.48 1.51 -14.87
N PRO A 246 -11.73 1.96 -14.65
CA PRO A 246 -12.36 2.96 -15.52
C PRO A 246 -11.58 4.28 -15.62
N VAL A 247 -10.98 4.74 -14.52
CA VAL A 247 -10.13 5.95 -14.51
C VAL A 247 -8.91 5.73 -15.38
N ALA A 248 -8.20 4.62 -15.19
CA ALA A 248 -7.02 4.29 -15.98
C ALA A 248 -7.35 4.08 -17.46
N LEU A 249 -8.43 3.37 -17.79
CA LEU A 249 -8.86 3.17 -19.18
C LEU A 249 -9.28 4.47 -19.88
N SER A 250 -9.73 5.48 -19.13
CA SER A 250 -10.07 6.80 -19.68
C SER A 250 -8.86 7.71 -19.98
N GLY A 251 -7.63 7.27 -19.67
CA GLY A 251 -6.41 8.07 -19.87
C GLY A 251 -6.17 9.14 -18.81
N ARG A 252 -6.92 9.12 -17.72
CA ARG A 252 -6.75 10.06 -16.59
C ARG A 252 -5.61 9.61 -15.69
N ASP A 253 -4.83 10.57 -15.23
CA ASP A 253 -3.89 10.36 -14.13
C ASP A 253 -4.66 10.00 -12.85
N MET A 254 -4.09 9.13 -12.03
CA MET A 254 -4.77 8.61 -10.85
C MET A 254 -3.83 8.52 -9.66
N ILE A 255 -4.40 8.78 -8.47
CA ILE A 255 -3.79 8.46 -7.19
C ILE A 255 -4.67 7.40 -6.51
N GLY A 256 -4.19 6.16 -6.46
CA GLY A 256 -4.87 5.04 -5.80
C GLY A 256 -4.39 4.86 -4.36
N ILE A 257 -5.24 5.19 -3.39
CA ILE A 257 -4.97 4.96 -1.96
C ILE A 257 -5.72 3.70 -1.53
N ALA A 258 -4.97 2.63 -1.30
CA ALA A 258 -5.52 1.38 -0.81
C ALA A 258 -4.45 0.53 -0.11
N SER A 259 -4.86 -0.32 0.84
CA SER A 259 -3.98 -1.24 1.55
C SER A 259 -3.35 -2.28 0.60
N THR A 260 -2.28 -2.94 1.05
CA THR A 260 -1.77 -4.15 0.39
C THR A 260 -2.88 -5.23 0.33
N GLY A 261 -2.83 -6.10 -0.68
CA GLY A 261 -3.86 -7.13 -0.91
C GLY A 261 -5.20 -6.61 -1.46
N SER A 262 -5.38 -5.31 -1.66
CA SER A 262 -6.62 -4.76 -2.23
C SER A 262 -6.79 -4.96 -3.75
N GLY A 263 -5.82 -5.61 -4.42
CA GLY A 263 -5.87 -5.85 -5.87
C GLY A 263 -5.36 -4.69 -6.74
N LYS A 264 -4.48 -3.84 -6.20
CA LYS A 264 -3.84 -2.71 -6.91
C LYS A 264 -3.12 -3.16 -8.18
N THR A 265 -2.39 -4.26 -8.14
CA THR A 265 -1.63 -4.80 -9.29
C THR A 265 -2.49 -4.98 -10.53
N ILE A 266 -3.64 -5.63 -10.39
CA ILE A 266 -4.58 -5.85 -11.51
C ILE A 266 -5.22 -4.53 -11.96
N THR A 267 -5.42 -3.59 -11.04
CA THR A 267 -6.02 -2.27 -11.32
C THR A 267 -5.20 -1.49 -12.36
N PHE A 268 -3.87 -1.54 -12.30
CA PHE A 268 -3.00 -0.90 -13.28
C PHE A 268 -2.52 -1.84 -14.38
N ALA A 269 -2.43 -3.15 -14.13
CA ALA A 269 -1.99 -4.10 -15.15
C ALA A 269 -3.02 -4.26 -16.28
N LEU A 270 -4.32 -4.37 -15.98
CA LEU A 270 -5.32 -4.60 -17.04
C LEU A 270 -5.44 -3.44 -18.04
N PRO A 271 -5.54 -2.17 -17.60
CA PRO A 271 -5.55 -1.03 -18.53
C PRO A 271 -4.25 -0.90 -19.32
N MET A 272 -3.11 -1.17 -18.68
CA MET A 272 -1.80 -1.21 -19.34
C MET A 272 -1.75 -2.23 -20.47
N ILE A 273 -2.22 -3.46 -20.22
CA ILE A 273 -2.24 -4.53 -21.22
C ILE A 273 -3.16 -4.14 -22.38
N MET A 274 -4.33 -3.58 -22.09
CA MET A 274 -5.25 -3.09 -23.11
C MET A 274 -4.62 -1.97 -23.96
N PHE A 275 -3.89 -1.05 -23.34
CA PHE A 275 -3.14 -0.01 -24.04
C PHE A 275 -2.05 -0.59 -24.95
N CYS A 276 -1.23 -1.53 -24.45
CA CYS A 276 -0.21 -2.18 -25.26
C CYS A 276 -0.80 -2.96 -26.45
N LEU A 277 -1.92 -3.66 -26.24
CA LEU A 277 -2.63 -4.33 -27.34
C LEU A 277 -3.09 -3.33 -28.39
N GLU A 278 -3.72 -2.23 -27.98
CA GLU A 278 -4.20 -1.19 -28.90
C GLU A 278 -3.07 -0.60 -29.74
N GLN A 279 -1.92 -0.30 -29.12
CA GLN A 279 -0.75 0.21 -29.86
C GLN A 279 -0.24 -0.82 -30.88
N GLU A 280 -0.07 -2.07 -30.47
CA GLU A 280 0.46 -3.14 -31.33
C GLU A 280 -0.48 -3.46 -32.51
N TYR A 281 -1.80 -3.31 -32.34
CA TYR A 281 -2.77 -3.45 -33.43
C TYR A 281 -2.70 -2.29 -34.44
N VAL A 282 -2.41 -1.07 -33.98
CA VAL A 282 -2.37 0.12 -34.83
C VAL A 282 -1.04 0.21 -35.57
N LEU A 283 0.07 -0.02 -34.87
CA LEU A 283 1.42 0.03 -35.41
C LEU A 283 2.25 -1.11 -34.79
N PRO A 284 2.69 -2.11 -35.58
CA PRO A 284 3.51 -3.20 -35.08
C PRO A 284 4.83 -2.70 -34.49
N PHE A 285 5.18 -3.19 -33.30
CA PHE A 285 6.35 -2.75 -32.55
C PHE A 285 7.67 -3.00 -33.29
N GLU A 286 8.48 -1.95 -33.47
CA GLU A 286 9.82 -2.07 -34.03
C GLU A 286 10.88 -2.35 -32.95
N ARG A 287 11.96 -3.04 -33.34
CA ARG A 287 13.05 -3.32 -32.40
C ARG A 287 13.75 -2.02 -31.99
N GLY A 288 13.87 -1.81 -30.68
CA GLY A 288 14.60 -0.68 -30.12
C GLY A 288 13.78 0.58 -29.83
N GLU A 289 12.46 0.57 -30.04
CA GLU A 289 11.59 1.71 -29.71
C GLU A 289 11.48 1.97 -28.21
N GLY A 290 11.67 0.94 -27.37
CA GLY A 290 11.51 1.04 -25.93
C GLY A 290 10.08 0.73 -25.45
N PRO A 291 9.85 0.62 -24.13
CA PRO A 291 8.55 0.18 -23.61
C PRO A 291 7.44 1.22 -23.77
N TYR A 292 6.22 0.77 -24.08
CA TYR A 292 5.00 1.58 -24.01
C TYR A 292 4.58 1.87 -22.58
N ALA A 293 4.82 0.91 -21.67
CA ALA A 293 4.46 1.01 -20.27
C ALA A 293 5.64 0.71 -19.35
N LEU A 294 5.78 1.52 -18.30
CA LEU A 294 6.80 1.40 -17.28
C LEU A 294 6.14 1.30 -15.89
N ILE A 295 6.49 0.26 -15.14
CA ILE A 295 6.08 0.08 -13.74
C ILE A 295 7.33 0.19 -12.87
N ILE A 296 7.33 1.18 -11.97
CA ILE A 296 8.42 1.41 -11.02
C ILE A 296 7.96 0.98 -9.63
N VAL A 297 8.77 0.13 -9.00
CA VAL A 297 8.52 -0.41 -7.66
C VAL A 297 9.75 -0.33 -6.74
N PRO A 298 9.58 -0.24 -5.41
CA PRO A 298 10.68 -0.05 -4.47
C PRO A 298 11.58 -1.27 -4.27
N SER A 299 11.06 -2.49 -4.48
CA SER A 299 11.74 -3.75 -4.13
C SER A 299 11.83 -4.70 -5.33
N ARG A 300 12.88 -5.52 -5.34
CA ARG A 300 13.14 -6.51 -6.40
C ARG A 300 12.14 -7.66 -6.34
N GLU A 301 11.71 -8.00 -5.14
CA GLU A 301 10.75 -9.06 -4.85
C GLU A 301 9.37 -8.65 -5.40
N LEU A 302 8.94 -7.42 -5.09
CA LEU A 302 7.69 -6.86 -5.63
C LEU A 302 7.73 -6.74 -7.16
N ALA A 303 8.88 -6.35 -7.72
CA ALA A 303 9.06 -6.29 -9.17
C ALA A 303 8.87 -7.66 -9.85
N ARG A 304 9.40 -8.73 -9.26
CA ARG A 304 9.21 -10.10 -9.77
C ARG A 304 7.74 -10.51 -9.69
N GLN A 305 7.09 -10.28 -8.56
CA GLN A 305 5.68 -10.62 -8.39
C GLN A 305 4.78 -9.95 -9.44
N ILE A 306 4.98 -8.65 -9.69
CA ILE A 306 4.20 -7.92 -10.70
C ILE A 306 4.54 -8.44 -12.09
N TYR A 307 5.82 -8.71 -12.37
CA TYR A 307 6.26 -9.26 -13.65
C TYR A 307 5.61 -10.62 -13.94
N ASP A 308 5.58 -11.53 -12.95
CA ASP A 308 4.95 -12.86 -13.08
C ASP A 308 3.45 -12.73 -13.34
N VAL A 309 2.76 -11.83 -12.62
CA VAL A 309 1.32 -11.54 -12.87
C VAL A 309 1.07 -11.05 -14.30
N VAL A 310 1.92 -10.18 -14.83
CA VAL A 310 1.81 -9.68 -16.21
C VAL A 310 2.10 -10.80 -17.22
N MET A 311 3.12 -11.61 -16.95
CA MET A 311 3.50 -12.75 -17.80
C MET A 311 2.38 -13.79 -17.91
N ASP A 312 1.69 -14.10 -16.81
CA ASP A 312 0.56 -15.04 -16.82
C ASP A 312 -0.56 -14.57 -17.77
N ILE A 313 -0.88 -13.27 -17.73
CA ILE A 313 -1.90 -12.70 -18.61
C ILE A 313 -1.43 -12.71 -20.08
N PHE A 314 -0.14 -12.45 -20.33
CA PHE A 314 0.45 -12.54 -21.67
C PHE A 314 0.40 -13.95 -22.24
N GLN A 315 0.68 -14.97 -21.43
CA GLN A 315 0.56 -16.37 -21.87
C GLN A 315 -0.88 -16.74 -22.24
N TRP A 316 -1.87 -16.25 -21.48
CA TRP A 316 -3.28 -16.43 -21.83
C TRP A 316 -3.67 -15.70 -23.11
N LEU A 317 -3.13 -14.51 -23.37
CA LEU A 317 -3.33 -13.78 -24.62
C LEU A 317 -2.73 -14.52 -25.82
N GLU A 318 -1.53 -15.09 -25.70
CA GLU A 318 -0.87 -15.85 -26.77
C GLU A 318 -1.64 -17.10 -27.21
N LYS A 319 -2.52 -17.65 -26.36
CA LYS A 319 -3.39 -18.79 -26.73
C LYS A 319 -4.41 -18.44 -27.81
N ASP A 320 -4.79 -17.18 -27.97
CA ASP A 320 -5.68 -16.74 -29.03
C ASP A 320 -4.86 -16.30 -30.25
N PRO A 321 -4.92 -17.01 -31.39
CA PRO A 321 -4.11 -16.70 -32.57
C PRO A 321 -4.45 -15.35 -33.21
N LYS A 322 -5.56 -14.71 -32.81
CA LYS A 322 -5.90 -13.35 -33.27
C LYS A 322 -5.19 -12.27 -32.47
N MET A 323 -4.61 -12.59 -31.31
CA MET A 323 -3.97 -11.60 -30.45
C MET A 323 -2.49 -11.44 -30.78
N PRO A 324 -1.96 -10.20 -30.76
CA PRO A 324 -0.55 -9.99 -30.97
C PRO A 324 0.28 -10.42 -29.76
N LYS A 325 1.54 -10.76 -30.02
CA LYS A 325 2.48 -11.22 -29.01
C LYS A 325 3.07 -10.04 -28.22
N LEU A 326 2.62 -9.90 -26.98
CA LEU A 326 3.21 -8.94 -26.05
C LEU A 326 4.45 -9.53 -25.35
N ARG A 327 5.36 -8.63 -24.98
CA ARG A 327 6.65 -8.94 -24.35
C ARG A 327 6.86 -8.02 -23.16
N ALA A 328 7.23 -8.53 -22.00
CA ALA A 328 7.65 -7.71 -20.87
C ALA A 328 9.12 -7.96 -20.51
N GLY A 329 9.77 -6.96 -19.93
CA GLY A 329 11.14 -7.04 -19.42
C GLY A 329 11.19 -6.71 -17.93
N LEU A 330 12.10 -7.39 -17.22
CA LEU A 330 12.36 -7.17 -15.80
C LEU A 330 13.70 -6.46 -15.60
N CYS A 331 13.66 -5.28 -14.96
CA CYS A 331 14.80 -4.40 -14.75
C CYS A 331 15.10 -4.24 -13.25
N ILE A 332 15.80 -5.24 -12.69
CA ILE A 332 16.13 -5.30 -11.25
C ILE A 332 17.62 -5.50 -10.99
N GLY A 333 18.07 -5.06 -9.82
CA GLY A 333 19.41 -5.35 -9.31
C GLY A 333 19.66 -6.86 -9.11
N GLY A 334 20.91 -7.28 -9.20
CA GLY A 334 21.33 -8.67 -8.94
C GLY A 334 21.30 -9.62 -10.15
N ILE A 335 20.69 -9.21 -11.26
CA ILE A 335 20.81 -9.92 -12.55
C ILE A 335 21.92 -9.23 -13.38
N PRO A 336 22.77 -9.97 -14.10
CA PRO A 336 23.77 -9.39 -14.99
C PRO A 336 23.15 -8.44 -16.02
N ILE A 337 23.75 -7.26 -16.20
CA ILE A 337 23.25 -6.23 -17.14
C ILE A 337 23.21 -6.77 -18.58
N ARG A 338 24.15 -7.65 -18.95
CA ARG A 338 24.24 -8.21 -20.31
C ARG A 338 22.99 -9.03 -20.68
N GLU A 339 22.47 -9.81 -19.74
CA GLU A 339 21.28 -10.63 -19.93
C GLU A 339 20.03 -9.76 -20.06
N GLN A 340 19.88 -8.77 -19.16
CA GLN A 340 18.80 -7.78 -19.26
C GLN A 340 18.86 -7.03 -20.60
N ALA A 341 20.02 -6.51 -20.97
CA ALA A 341 20.20 -5.77 -22.21
C ALA A 341 19.82 -6.56 -23.46
N GLN A 342 19.98 -7.89 -23.44
CA GLN A 342 19.55 -8.74 -24.55
C GLN A 342 18.02 -8.77 -24.69
N VAL A 343 17.29 -8.94 -23.59
CA VAL A 343 15.82 -8.90 -23.58
C VAL A 343 15.29 -7.55 -24.08
N PHE A 344 15.91 -6.45 -23.67
CA PHE A 344 15.51 -5.11 -24.12
C PHE A 344 15.87 -4.82 -25.59
N LYS A 345 16.91 -5.48 -26.14
CA LYS A 345 17.27 -5.36 -27.58
C LYS A 345 16.21 -5.97 -28.50
N ASP A 346 15.55 -7.04 -28.06
CA ASP A 346 14.46 -7.68 -28.82
C ASP A 346 13.16 -6.86 -28.78
N GLY A 347 13.14 -5.78 -27.99
CA GLY A 347 12.00 -4.91 -27.82
C GLY A 347 11.02 -5.44 -26.78
N VAL A 348 10.61 -4.59 -25.85
CA VAL A 348 9.65 -4.93 -24.79
C VAL A 348 8.52 -3.91 -24.81
N HIS A 349 7.29 -4.36 -24.58
CA HIS A 349 6.11 -3.50 -24.52
C HIS A 349 5.92 -2.95 -23.10
N VAL A 350 6.20 -3.80 -22.10
CA VAL A 350 6.08 -3.48 -20.67
C VAL A 350 7.43 -3.66 -19.99
N CYS A 351 7.82 -2.72 -19.16
CA CYS A 351 9.01 -2.82 -18.32
C CYS A 351 8.61 -2.73 -16.84
N VAL A 352 8.99 -3.73 -16.04
CA VAL A 352 8.85 -3.69 -14.58
C VAL A 352 10.23 -3.47 -13.98
N ALA A 353 10.42 -2.42 -13.19
CA ALA A 353 11.74 -1.96 -12.82
C ALA A 353 11.86 -1.44 -11.38
N THR A 354 13.07 -1.57 -10.83
CA THR A 354 13.48 -0.84 -9.62
C THR A 354 14.23 0.46 -9.99
N PRO A 355 14.02 1.59 -9.29
CA PRO A 355 14.54 2.91 -9.67
C PRO A 355 16.04 2.92 -9.98
N GLY A 356 16.87 2.36 -9.10
CA GLY A 356 18.32 2.39 -9.27
C GLY A 356 18.81 1.64 -10.52
N ARG A 357 18.30 0.43 -10.78
CA ARG A 357 18.69 -0.34 -11.98
C ARG A 357 18.15 0.33 -13.25
N LEU A 358 16.93 0.85 -13.20
CA LEU A 358 16.32 1.56 -14.31
C LEU A 358 17.14 2.78 -14.72
N SER A 359 17.52 3.62 -13.76
CA SER A 359 18.35 4.80 -14.03
C SER A 359 19.68 4.41 -14.68
N ASP A 360 20.36 3.36 -14.18
CA ASP A 360 21.62 2.89 -14.77
C ASP A 360 21.45 2.44 -16.24
N MET A 361 20.38 1.70 -16.55
CA MET A 361 20.11 1.25 -17.92
C MET A 361 19.77 2.40 -18.88
N LEU A 362 19.06 3.42 -18.40
CA LEU A 362 18.74 4.62 -19.18
C LEU A 362 19.99 5.49 -19.40
N THR A 363 20.82 5.71 -18.37
CA THR A 363 22.08 6.46 -18.49
C THR A 363 23.04 5.78 -19.47
N LYS A 364 23.11 4.44 -19.47
CA LYS A 364 23.91 3.65 -20.43
C LYS A 364 23.28 3.55 -21.81
N LYS A 365 22.11 4.15 -22.04
CA LYS A 365 21.36 4.12 -23.31
C LYS A 365 21.13 2.69 -23.83
N ILE A 366 20.84 1.75 -22.92
CA ILE A 366 20.51 0.37 -23.30
C ILE A 366 19.15 0.33 -24.02
N PHE A 367 18.20 1.13 -23.54
CA PHE A 367 16.91 1.39 -24.18
C PHE A 367 16.49 2.85 -23.91
N ASN A 368 15.44 3.31 -24.59
CA ASN A 368 14.91 4.67 -24.46
C ASN A 368 13.44 4.65 -23.98
N LEU A 369 12.93 5.80 -23.55
CA LEU A 369 11.54 5.98 -23.08
C LEU A 369 10.72 6.91 -23.99
N GLU A 370 11.09 6.99 -25.28
CA GLU A 370 10.47 7.95 -26.21
C GLU A 370 9.01 7.62 -26.52
N VAL A 371 8.68 6.33 -26.61
CA VAL A 371 7.32 5.82 -26.85
C VAL A 371 6.56 5.48 -25.57
N CYS A 372 7.18 5.63 -24.40
CA CYS A 372 6.51 5.32 -23.13
C CYS A 372 5.38 6.34 -22.87
N ARG A 373 4.16 5.85 -22.74
CA ARG A 373 2.94 6.66 -22.52
C ARG A 373 2.19 6.28 -21.26
N TYR A 374 2.54 5.16 -20.63
CA TYR A 374 1.90 4.69 -19.41
C TYR A 374 2.93 4.47 -18.31
N LEU A 375 2.82 5.20 -17.20
CA LEU A 375 3.73 5.12 -16.06
C LEU A 375 2.97 4.73 -14.80
N VAL A 376 3.47 3.72 -14.09
CA VAL A 376 2.95 3.32 -12.78
C VAL A 376 4.04 3.47 -11.73
N LEU A 377 3.69 4.13 -10.63
CA LEU A 377 4.49 4.20 -9.41
C LEU A 377 3.77 3.43 -8.31
N ASP A 378 4.22 2.22 -7.98
CA ASP A 378 3.62 1.42 -6.91
C ASP A 378 4.43 1.53 -5.62
N GLU A 379 3.75 1.48 -4.47
CA GLU A 379 4.31 1.78 -3.14
C GLU A 379 5.14 3.08 -3.11
N ALA A 380 4.55 4.18 -3.61
CA ALA A 380 5.24 5.47 -3.74
C ALA A 380 5.71 6.05 -2.40
N ASP A 381 4.95 5.85 -1.31
CA ASP A 381 5.35 6.19 0.05
C ASP A 381 6.67 5.51 0.43
N ARG A 382 6.76 4.21 0.19
CA ARG A 382 7.98 3.43 0.43
C ARG A 382 9.14 3.88 -0.44
N MET A 383 8.92 4.24 -1.71
CA MET A 383 9.98 4.75 -2.57
C MET A 383 10.60 6.05 -2.05
N LEU A 384 9.76 6.99 -1.58
CA LEU A 384 10.23 8.26 -1.03
C LEU A 384 10.90 8.11 0.35
N ASP A 385 10.47 7.12 1.15
CA ASP A 385 11.10 6.79 2.44
C ASP A 385 12.48 6.16 2.25
N MET A 386 12.67 5.38 1.20
CA MET A 386 13.95 4.77 0.84
C MET A 386 14.93 5.77 0.20
N GLY A 387 14.49 7.01 -0.05
CA GLY A 387 15.33 8.06 -0.62
C GLY A 387 15.43 8.01 -2.15
N PHE A 388 14.58 7.27 -2.86
CA PHE A 388 14.63 7.17 -4.33
C PHE A 388 14.10 8.41 -5.08
N GLU A 389 13.97 9.54 -4.41
CA GLU A 389 13.37 10.74 -4.96
C GLU A 389 14.21 11.29 -6.13
N ASP A 390 15.54 11.30 -6.00
CA ASP A 390 16.45 11.83 -7.01
C ASP A 390 16.58 10.89 -8.21
N GLU A 391 16.58 9.57 -8.00
CA GLU A 391 16.53 8.59 -9.08
C GLU A 391 15.23 8.69 -9.87
N LEU A 392 14.09 8.86 -9.19
CA LEU A 392 12.81 9.09 -9.85
C LEU A 392 12.88 10.35 -10.71
N LYS A 393 13.35 11.48 -10.16
CA LYS A 393 13.54 12.74 -10.91
C LYS A 393 14.40 12.54 -12.16
N SER A 394 15.50 11.80 -12.03
CA SER A 394 16.38 11.45 -13.15
C SER A 394 15.62 10.65 -14.23
N ILE A 395 14.85 9.64 -13.83
CA ILE A 395 14.03 8.84 -14.75
C ILE A 395 12.98 9.71 -15.46
N PHE A 396 12.32 10.63 -14.73
CA PHE A 396 11.34 11.55 -15.30
C PHE A 396 11.93 12.44 -16.40
N ALA A 397 13.22 12.78 -16.32
CA ALA A 397 13.91 13.58 -17.34
C ALA A 397 14.10 12.85 -18.69
N PHE A 398 14.00 11.52 -18.74
CA PHE A 398 14.14 10.77 -19.99
C PHE A 398 12.86 10.70 -20.84
N PHE A 399 11.70 11.07 -20.28
CA PHE A 399 10.45 11.14 -21.05
C PHE A 399 10.44 12.36 -21.96
N LYS A 400 9.89 12.22 -23.17
CA LYS A 400 9.84 13.29 -24.17
C LYS A 400 8.43 13.74 -24.55
N ALA A 401 7.40 13.06 -24.06
CA ALA A 401 6.02 13.28 -24.46
C ALA A 401 5.06 13.08 -23.28
N GLN A 402 3.84 13.58 -23.46
CA GLN A 402 2.76 13.38 -22.50
C GLN A 402 2.53 11.89 -22.23
N ARG A 403 2.35 11.56 -20.97
CA ARG A 403 2.09 10.22 -20.48
C ARG A 403 0.95 10.25 -19.47
N GLN A 404 0.26 9.14 -19.34
CA GLN A 404 -0.62 8.87 -18.22
C GLN A 404 0.21 8.33 -17.06
N THR A 405 0.04 8.91 -15.87
CA THR A 405 0.73 8.47 -14.65
C THR A 405 -0.28 7.98 -13.60
N LEU A 406 -0.04 6.77 -13.08
CA LEU A 406 -0.80 6.20 -11.97
C LEU A 406 0.12 6.03 -10.76
N LEU A 407 -0.26 6.64 -9.64
CA LEU A 407 0.47 6.55 -8.38
C LEU A 407 -0.35 5.73 -7.39
N PHE A 408 0.22 4.65 -6.87
CA PHE A 408 -0.38 3.83 -5.83
C PHE A 408 0.40 3.95 -4.52
N SER A 409 -0.34 4.13 -3.42
CA SER A 409 0.24 4.29 -2.10
C SER A 409 -0.72 3.74 -1.03
N ALA A 410 -0.19 3.26 0.09
CA ALA A 410 -1.02 2.91 1.24
C ALA A 410 -1.36 4.16 2.06
N THR A 411 -0.44 5.12 2.08
CA THR A 411 -0.56 6.35 2.88
C THR A 411 -0.43 7.61 2.02
N MET A 412 -0.86 8.76 2.54
CA MET A 412 -0.81 10.04 1.82
C MET A 412 -0.22 11.18 2.68
N PRO A 413 1.02 11.04 3.18
CA PRO A 413 1.70 12.11 3.90
C PRO A 413 1.96 13.32 3.00
N LYS A 414 2.23 14.50 3.59
CA LYS A 414 2.50 15.75 2.83
C LYS A 414 3.62 15.59 1.79
N LYS A 415 4.65 14.80 2.10
CA LYS A 415 5.76 14.51 1.16
C LYS A 415 5.26 13.85 -0.13
N ILE A 416 4.38 12.84 0.00
CA ILE A 416 3.77 12.16 -1.15
C ILE A 416 2.78 13.07 -1.88
N GLN A 417 2.00 13.88 -1.16
CA GLN A 417 1.10 14.85 -1.80
C GLN A 417 1.87 15.86 -2.66
N ASN A 418 3.01 16.35 -2.16
CA ASN A 418 3.85 17.29 -2.90
C ASN A 418 4.49 16.62 -4.13
N PHE A 419 4.99 15.39 -3.98
CA PHE A 419 5.51 14.60 -5.08
C PHE A 419 4.43 14.30 -6.14
N ALA A 420 3.21 13.97 -5.71
CA ALA A 420 2.09 13.71 -6.59
C ALA A 420 1.70 14.96 -7.40
N LYS A 421 1.68 16.14 -6.77
CA LYS A 421 1.37 17.41 -7.45
C LYS A 421 2.36 17.77 -8.55
N SER A 422 3.62 17.38 -8.41
CA SER A 422 4.66 17.65 -9.40
C SER A 422 4.80 16.55 -10.45
N ALA A 423 4.37 15.31 -10.16
CA ALA A 423 4.44 14.19 -11.09
C ALA A 423 3.19 13.98 -11.96
N LEU A 424 2.00 14.44 -11.52
CA LEU A 424 0.69 14.12 -12.12
C LEU A 424 -0.03 15.37 -12.65
N VAL A 425 -0.87 15.19 -13.67
CA VAL A 425 -1.69 16.25 -14.29
C VAL A 425 -3.17 15.99 -14.03
N ARG A 426 -3.83 16.88 -13.27
CA ARG A 426 -5.28 16.78 -12.89
C ARG A 426 -5.69 15.35 -12.45
N PRO A 427 -4.99 14.75 -11.47
CA PRO A 427 -5.23 13.36 -11.08
C PRO A 427 -6.61 13.18 -10.43
N VAL A 428 -7.19 11.99 -10.63
CA VAL A 428 -8.34 11.51 -9.85
C VAL A 428 -7.80 10.73 -8.64
N VAL A 429 -8.18 11.13 -7.44
CA VAL A 429 -7.81 10.44 -6.20
C VAL A 429 -8.89 9.43 -5.88
N VAL A 430 -8.55 8.14 -5.93
CA VAL A 430 -9.43 7.03 -5.54
C VAL A 430 -8.94 6.48 -4.22
N ASN A 431 -9.72 6.68 -3.16
CA ASN A 431 -9.44 6.15 -1.84
C ASN A 431 -10.43 5.04 -1.51
N VAL A 432 -9.92 3.89 -1.06
CA VAL A 432 -10.73 2.74 -0.67
C VAL A 432 -10.50 2.43 0.80
N GLY A 433 -11.58 2.51 1.58
CA GLY A 433 -11.52 2.44 3.04
C GLY A 433 -11.09 3.76 3.68
N ARG A 434 -10.79 3.73 4.99
CA ARG A 434 -10.23 4.90 5.69
C ARG A 434 -8.74 5.02 5.34
N ALA A 435 -8.35 6.11 4.71
CA ALA A 435 -6.94 6.40 4.42
C ALA A 435 -6.11 6.35 5.72
N GLY A 436 -5.05 5.54 5.72
CA GLY A 436 -4.17 5.36 6.89
C GLY A 436 -4.75 4.50 8.02
N ALA A 437 -5.95 3.94 7.88
CA ALA A 437 -6.44 2.93 8.81
C ALA A 437 -5.85 1.56 8.45
N ALA A 438 -5.47 0.78 9.46
CA ALA A 438 -5.17 -0.63 9.28
C ALA A 438 -6.37 -1.36 8.65
N SER A 439 -6.10 -2.40 7.87
CA SER A 439 -7.12 -3.15 7.14
C SER A 439 -8.27 -3.54 8.06
N LEU A 440 -9.52 -3.34 7.62
CA LEU A 440 -10.72 -3.75 8.36
C LEU A 440 -10.76 -5.27 8.61
N ASN A 441 -9.99 -6.04 7.84
CA ASN A 441 -9.87 -7.48 7.97
C ASN A 441 -8.84 -7.89 9.05
N VAL A 442 -8.22 -6.94 9.75
CA VAL A 442 -7.24 -7.21 10.82
C VAL A 442 -7.85 -6.83 12.16
N LEU A 443 -8.12 -7.84 12.98
CA LEU A 443 -8.46 -7.66 14.39
C LEU A 443 -7.23 -7.14 15.13
N GLN A 444 -7.38 -5.99 15.80
CA GLN A 444 -6.30 -5.35 16.54
C GLN A 444 -6.62 -5.40 18.03
N GLU A 445 -5.77 -6.09 18.80
CA GLU A 445 -5.83 -6.15 20.25
C GLU A 445 -4.57 -5.50 20.84
N ILE A 446 -4.75 -4.60 21.81
CA ILE A 446 -3.67 -3.91 22.49
C ILE A 446 -3.66 -4.36 23.94
N GLU A 447 -2.54 -4.94 24.38
CA GLU A 447 -2.34 -5.37 25.76
C GLU A 447 -1.16 -4.63 26.40
N TYR A 448 -1.39 -4.07 27.59
CA TYR A 448 -0.36 -3.38 28.34
C TYR A 448 0.37 -4.36 29.25
N VAL A 449 1.66 -4.58 28.99
CA VAL A 449 2.49 -5.54 29.69
C VAL A 449 3.81 -4.87 30.10
N ARG A 450 4.35 -5.22 31.27
CA ARG A 450 5.69 -4.78 31.70
C ARG A 450 6.75 -5.40 30.80
N THR A 451 7.87 -4.71 30.61
CA THR A 451 8.93 -5.15 29.69
C THR A 451 9.46 -6.55 30.01
N GLU A 452 9.60 -6.87 31.30
CA GLU A 452 10.03 -8.17 31.81
C GLU A 452 9.05 -9.33 31.52
N ASP A 453 7.75 -9.02 31.46
CA ASP A 453 6.68 -10.00 31.25
C ASP A 453 6.37 -10.23 29.75
N LYS A 454 7.03 -9.53 28.83
CA LYS A 454 6.74 -9.63 27.38
C LYS A 454 7.05 -11.02 26.81
N LEU A 455 8.17 -11.64 27.20
CA LEU A 455 8.59 -12.95 26.67
C LEU A 455 7.63 -14.07 27.07
N THR A 456 7.21 -14.08 28.33
CA THR A 456 6.21 -15.04 28.83
C THR A 456 4.86 -14.81 28.17
N ARG A 457 4.45 -13.55 27.98
CA ARG A 457 3.19 -13.24 27.30
C ARG A 457 3.18 -13.67 25.83
N ILE A 458 4.31 -13.60 25.13
CA ILE A 458 4.43 -14.10 23.75
C ILE A 458 4.07 -15.59 23.69
N LEU A 459 4.57 -16.42 24.60
CA LEU A 459 4.20 -17.84 24.66
C LEU A 459 2.70 -18.05 24.90
N ASP A 460 2.12 -17.29 25.84
CA ASP A 460 0.68 -17.38 26.11
C ASP A 460 -0.18 -16.96 24.91
N CYS A 461 0.31 -16.01 24.10
CA CYS A 461 -0.32 -15.64 22.84
C CYS A 461 -0.18 -16.75 21.79
N LEU A 462 1.01 -17.36 21.65
CA LEU A 462 1.25 -18.47 20.73
C LEU A 462 0.41 -19.71 21.05
N GLN A 463 0.01 -19.92 22.30
CA GLN A 463 -0.90 -21.02 22.68
C GLN A 463 -2.36 -20.78 22.25
N LYS A 464 -2.73 -19.51 21.99
CA LYS A 464 -4.08 -19.11 21.58
C LYS A 464 -4.21 -18.90 20.07
N THR A 465 -3.09 -18.67 19.39
CA THR A 465 -3.04 -18.33 17.97
C THR A 465 -2.51 -19.51 17.16
N ALA A 466 -3.25 -19.90 16.12
CA ALA A 466 -2.81 -20.94 15.20
C ALA A 466 -1.55 -20.49 14.41
N PRO A 467 -0.61 -21.41 14.08
CA PRO A 467 0.41 -21.11 13.09
C PRO A 467 -0.25 -20.85 11.72
N LYS A 468 0.25 -19.91 10.92
CA LYS A 468 1.57 -19.27 11.00
C LYS A 468 1.54 -17.93 11.75
N VAL A 469 2.55 -17.68 12.59
CA VAL A 469 2.65 -16.45 13.39
C VAL A 469 3.90 -15.65 13.04
N LEU A 470 3.74 -14.33 12.87
CA LEU A 470 4.83 -13.39 12.63
C LEU A 470 5.00 -12.47 13.83
N ILE A 471 6.19 -12.43 14.42
CA ILE A 471 6.52 -11.60 15.59
C ILE A 471 7.50 -10.52 15.17
N PHE A 472 7.15 -9.25 15.39
CA PHE A 472 8.03 -8.12 15.11
C PHE A 472 8.71 -7.60 16.37
N ALA A 473 10.02 -7.36 16.27
CA ALA A 473 10.80 -6.67 17.30
C ALA A 473 11.65 -5.56 16.68
N GLU A 474 11.89 -4.49 17.43
CA GLU A 474 12.57 -3.30 16.91
C GLU A 474 14.07 -3.54 16.70
N LYS A 475 14.73 -4.20 17.67
CA LYS A 475 16.19 -4.41 17.64
C LYS A 475 16.55 -5.82 17.23
N LYS A 476 17.71 -5.95 16.58
CA LYS A 476 18.29 -7.25 16.17
C LYS A 476 18.49 -8.18 17.37
N MET A 477 19.03 -7.65 18.46
CA MET A 477 19.25 -8.42 19.70
C MET A 477 17.94 -8.97 20.28
N ASP A 478 16.84 -8.22 20.19
CA ASP A 478 15.55 -8.67 20.70
C ASP A 478 15.00 -9.83 19.86
N VAL A 479 15.21 -9.80 18.55
CA VAL A 479 14.87 -10.91 17.65
C VAL A 479 15.63 -12.18 18.03
N ASP A 480 16.94 -12.06 18.28
CA ASP A 480 17.77 -13.20 18.67
C ASP A 480 17.36 -13.76 20.04
N ASN A 481 17.10 -12.88 21.02
CA ASN A 481 16.63 -13.29 22.36
C ASN A 481 15.27 -14.01 22.31
N ILE A 482 14.31 -13.49 21.54
CA ILE A 482 13.00 -14.12 21.36
C ILE A 482 13.16 -15.46 20.65
N TYR A 483 13.99 -15.52 19.61
CA TYR A 483 14.28 -16.75 18.85
C TYR A 483 14.86 -17.85 19.75
N GLU A 484 15.91 -17.55 20.51
CA GLU A 484 16.54 -18.50 21.44
C GLU A 484 15.55 -18.98 22.51
N TYR A 485 14.77 -18.05 23.08
CA TYR A 485 13.77 -18.38 24.09
C TYR A 485 12.69 -19.33 23.56
N LEU A 486 12.15 -19.06 22.36
CA LEU A 486 11.15 -19.91 21.73
C LEU A 486 11.72 -21.28 21.32
N LEU A 487 12.97 -21.32 20.86
CA LEU A 487 13.66 -22.56 20.51
C LEU A 487 13.85 -23.48 21.74
N VAL A 488 14.27 -22.92 22.88
CA VAL A 488 14.38 -23.66 24.16
C VAL A 488 13.03 -24.19 24.61
N LYS A 489 11.93 -23.52 24.25
CA LYS A 489 10.56 -23.94 24.55
C LYS A 489 9.98 -24.91 23.52
N GLY A 490 10.80 -25.36 22.56
CA GLY A 490 10.47 -26.32 21.52
C GLY A 490 9.44 -25.81 20.50
N VAL A 491 9.37 -24.49 20.30
CA VAL A 491 8.58 -23.90 19.23
C VAL A 491 9.41 -23.89 17.95
N GLU A 492 8.83 -24.38 16.85
CA GLU A 492 9.45 -24.33 15.53
C GLU A 492 9.50 -22.88 15.01
N VAL A 493 10.63 -22.22 15.25
CA VAL A 493 10.83 -20.80 14.99
C VAL A 493 11.93 -20.55 13.97
N ALA A 494 11.74 -19.56 13.10
CA ALA A 494 12.77 -18.95 12.27
C ALA A 494 13.00 -17.50 12.71
N SER A 495 14.18 -16.93 12.43
CA SER A 495 14.41 -15.50 12.66
C SER A 495 15.13 -14.78 11.52
N ILE A 496 14.72 -13.53 11.26
CA ILE A 496 15.23 -12.68 10.17
C ILE A 496 15.54 -11.28 10.68
N HIS A 497 16.79 -10.87 10.51
CA HIS A 497 17.22 -9.48 10.72
C HIS A 497 18.45 -9.20 9.85
N GLY A 498 18.79 -7.92 9.67
CA GLY A 498 19.94 -7.52 8.84
C GLY A 498 21.32 -7.85 9.43
N GLY A 499 21.40 -8.71 10.44
CA GLY A 499 22.66 -9.27 10.94
C GLY A 499 22.90 -10.72 10.47
N LYS A 500 21.87 -11.39 9.92
CA LYS A 500 21.99 -12.75 9.39
C LYS A 500 22.52 -12.76 7.97
N ASP A 501 23.19 -13.85 7.64
CA ASP A 501 23.62 -14.13 6.28
C ASP A 501 22.42 -14.24 5.33
N GLN A 502 22.61 -13.78 4.10
CA GLN A 502 21.56 -13.72 3.09
C GLN A 502 20.99 -15.12 2.76
N ARG A 503 21.83 -16.17 2.85
CA ARG A 503 21.40 -17.57 2.66
C ARG A 503 20.45 -18.01 3.76
N ASP A 504 20.82 -17.80 5.02
CA ASP A 504 20.02 -18.18 6.18
C ASP A 504 18.69 -17.42 6.22
N ARG A 505 18.71 -16.13 5.82
CA ARG A 505 17.48 -15.34 5.65
C ARG A 505 16.55 -15.98 4.62
N HIS A 506 17.09 -16.46 3.49
CA HIS A 506 16.28 -17.07 2.44
C HIS A 506 15.70 -18.41 2.90
N LEU A 507 16.54 -19.27 3.49
CA LEU A 507 16.14 -20.56 4.03
C LEU A 507 15.02 -20.41 5.08
N GLY A 508 15.20 -19.50 6.05
CA GLY A 508 14.18 -19.27 7.09
C GLY A 508 12.85 -18.75 6.54
N ILE A 509 12.87 -17.95 5.46
CA ILE A 509 11.65 -17.51 4.77
C ILE A 509 10.98 -18.69 4.06
N GLU A 510 11.76 -19.52 3.36
CA GLU A 510 11.23 -20.68 2.63
C GLU A 510 10.63 -21.71 3.58
N GLU A 511 11.32 -22.05 4.67
CA GLU A 511 10.81 -23.01 5.66
C GLU A 511 9.52 -22.52 6.32
N PHE A 512 9.43 -21.23 6.67
CA PHE A 512 8.20 -20.63 7.17
C PHE A 512 7.10 -20.58 6.10
N ARG A 513 7.45 -20.30 4.84
CA ARG A 513 6.50 -20.32 3.72
C ARG A 513 5.96 -21.73 3.46
N HIS A 514 6.77 -22.76 3.61
CA HIS A 514 6.37 -24.16 3.42
C HIS A 514 5.65 -24.74 4.65
N GLY A 515 5.62 -24.02 5.78
CA GLY A 515 4.97 -24.47 7.01
C GLY A 515 5.82 -25.46 7.82
N HIS A 516 7.13 -25.55 7.54
CA HIS A 516 8.08 -26.28 8.37
C HIS A 516 8.41 -25.51 9.66
N LYS A 517 8.26 -24.18 9.64
CA LYS A 517 8.37 -23.31 10.81
C LYS A 517 7.02 -22.66 11.08
N ASP A 518 6.58 -22.74 12.33
CA ASP A 518 5.29 -22.22 12.79
C ASP A 518 5.35 -20.71 13.09
N VAL A 519 6.52 -20.24 13.54
CA VAL A 519 6.73 -18.85 13.96
C VAL A 519 7.92 -18.23 13.22
N LEU A 520 7.78 -16.99 12.79
CA LEU A 520 8.87 -16.19 12.25
C LEU A 520 9.05 -14.90 13.07
N VAL A 521 10.23 -14.72 13.66
CA VAL A 521 10.59 -13.52 14.43
C VAL A 521 11.46 -12.61 13.57
N ALA A 522 11.07 -11.35 13.40
CA ALA A 522 11.81 -10.46 12.52
C ALA A 522 11.84 -9.01 12.98
N THR A 523 12.83 -8.27 12.48
CA THR A 523 12.79 -6.80 12.53
C THR A 523 11.95 -6.24 11.37
N ASP A 524 11.78 -4.92 11.32
CA ASP A 524 11.11 -4.22 10.22
C ASP A 524 11.70 -4.48 8.81
N VAL A 525 12.82 -5.19 8.74
CA VAL A 525 13.37 -5.72 7.49
C VAL A 525 12.39 -6.72 6.83
N ALA A 526 11.57 -7.42 7.61
CA ALA A 526 10.56 -8.37 7.11
C ALA A 526 9.16 -7.76 6.97
N SER A 527 8.88 -6.59 7.57
CA SER A 527 7.55 -5.96 7.51
C SER A 527 7.22 -5.37 6.14
N LYS A 528 8.22 -5.28 5.25
CA LYS A 528 8.09 -4.60 3.96
C LYS A 528 8.43 -5.53 2.78
N GLY A 529 7.40 -6.02 2.07
CA GLY A 529 7.55 -6.70 0.77
C GLY A 529 7.73 -8.22 0.79
N LEU A 530 7.51 -8.88 1.93
CA LEU A 530 7.33 -10.33 1.95
C LEU A 530 5.85 -10.63 1.77
N ASP A 531 5.45 -10.92 0.53
CA ASP A 531 4.14 -11.51 0.26
C ASP A 531 4.21 -12.99 0.67
N PHE A 532 3.61 -13.32 1.79
CA PHE A 532 3.34 -14.70 2.15
C PHE A 532 1.99 -15.04 1.55
N GLN A 533 1.96 -15.86 0.50
CA GLN A 533 0.73 -16.53 0.10
C GLN A 533 0.27 -17.37 1.30
N LEU A 534 -0.66 -16.81 2.09
CA LEU A 534 -1.55 -17.60 2.91
C LEU A 534 -2.38 -18.38 1.90
N PHE A 535 -2.05 -19.66 1.70
CA PHE A 535 -2.96 -20.58 1.04
C PHE A 535 -4.29 -20.49 1.80
N LEU A 536 -5.28 -19.87 1.15
CA LEU A 536 -6.66 -19.85 1.58
C LEU A 536 -7.25 -21.27 1.46
#